data_AF-A0AB39BXC7-F1
#
_entry.id   AF-A0AB39BXC7-F1
#
_cell.length_a   1.000
_cell.length_b   1.000
_cell.length_c   1.000
_cell.angle_alpha   90.00
_cell.angle_beta   90.00
_cell.angle_gamma   90.00
#
_symmetry.space_group_name_H-M   'P 1'
#
loop_
_entity.id
_entity.type
_entity.pdbx_description
1 polymer ?
#
loop_
_entity_poly.entity_id
_entity_poly.type
_entity_poly.pdbx_seq_one_letter_code
_entity_poly.pdbx_strand_id
1 'polypeptide(L)'
;MNLFKAHIVHPHTQIPLIVYFNERDGYVTFEKDEDVLKVLFELKDELREDTLFQVNLEQASNICMTQYPVDDLSGAILFLTKLGVDEADVEFKQMLIH
;
A
#
# COMPACT_ATOMS: atom_id res chain seq x y z
N MET A 1 17.03 6.19 11.24
CA MET A 1 15.64 6.51 10.88
C MET A 1 14.93 5.17 10.74
N ASN A 2 13.89 4.91 11.53
CA ASN A 2 13.17 3.64 11.47
C ASN A 2 11.98 3.81 10.53
N LEU A 3 12.20 3.44 9.26
CA LEU A 3 11.15 3.34 8.27
C LEU A 3 10.77 1.87 8.14
N PHE A 4 9.48 1.57 8.21
CA PHE A 4 8.95 0.24 8.00
C PHE A 4 8.19 0.20 6.68
N LYS A 5 8.27 -0.92 5.97
CA LYS A 5 7.62 -1.14 4.67
C LYS A 5 6.85 -2.45 4.70
N ALA A 6 5.60 -2.46 4.26
CA ALA A 6 4.81 -3.65 4.00
C ALA A 6 4.23 -3.62 2.59
N HIS A 7 3.95 -4.79 2.02
CA HIS A 7 3.24 -4.92 0.76
C HIS A 7 1.85 -5.46 1.05
N ILE A 8 0.82 -4.85 0.45
CA ILE A 8 -0.58 -5.23 0.64
C ILE A 8 -1.32 -5.21 -0.70
N VAL A 9 -2.49 -5.85 -0.74
CA VAL A 9 -3.48 -5.62 -1.78
C VAL A 9 -4.59 -4.80 -1.17
N HIS A 10 -4.91 -3.65 -1.77
CA HIS A 10 -5.96 -2.79 -1.24
C HIS A 10 -7.33 -3.49 -1.31
N PRO A 11 -8.08 -3.63 -0.20
CA PRO A 11 -9.22 -4.54 -0.13
C PRO A 11 -10.40 -4.13 -1.03
N HIS A 12 -10.53 -2.85 -1.34
CA HIS A 12 -11.63 -2.36 -2.19
C HIS A 12 -11.26 -2.22 -3.67
N THR A 13 -10.03 -1.81 -3.98
CA THR A 13 -9.61 -1.55 -5.37
C THR A 13 -8.86 -2.75 -5.97
N GLN A 14 -8.44 -3.70 -5.14
CA GLN A 14 -7.62 -4.85 -5.53
C GLN A 14 -6.27 -4.47 -6.16
N ILE A 15 -5.83 -3.23 -5.95
CA ILE A 15 -4.56 -2.71 -6.46
C ILE A 15 -3.44 -3.04 -5.45
N PRO A 16 -2.33 -3.64 -5.90
CA PRO A 16 -1.13 -3.81 -5.08
C PRO A 16 -0.57 -2.46 -4.62
N LEU A 17 -0.43 -2.30 -3.30
CA LEU A 17 0.13 -1.11 -2.67
C LEU A 17 1.29 -1.47 -1.76
N ILE A 18 2.18 -0.51 -1.60
CA ILE A 18 3.22 -0.48 -0.58
C ILE A 18 2.76 0.46 0.52
N VAL A 19 2.82 0.00 1.76
CA VAL A 19 2.59 0.81 2.95
C VAL A 19 3.93 1.15 3.59
N TYR A 20 4.16 2.42 3.84
CA TYR A 20 5.29 2.88 4.62
C TYR A 20 4.81 3.43 5.95
N PHE A 21 5.50 3.06 7.02
CA PHE A 21 5.32 3.67 8.34
C PHE A 21 6.63 4.32 8.77
N ASN A 22 6.59 5.63 8.98
CA ASN A 22 7.71 6.40 9.50
C ASN A 22 7.53 6.61 11.00
N GLU A 23 8.29 5.87 11.81
CA GLU A 23 8.19 5.92 13.28
C GLU A 23 8.59 7.30 13.84
N ARG A 24 9.50 8.02 13.17
CA ARG A 24 9.94 9.33 13.65
C ARG A 24 8.85 10.39 13.51
N ASP A 25 8.16 10.37 12.38
CA ASP A 25 7.21 11.42 12.03
C ASP A 25 5.75 11.04 12.35
N GLY A 26 5.50 9.77 12.69
CA GLY A 26 4.19 9.30 13.16
C GLY A 26 3.14 9.29 12.07
N TYR A 27 3.48 8.84 10.86
CA TYR A 27 2.52 8.70 9.78
C TYR A 27 2.71 7.43 8.95
N VAL A 28 1.60 6.99 8.36
CA VAL A 28 1.52 5.99 7.32
C VAL A 28 1.29 6.66 5.98
N THR A 29 2.02 6.21 4.96
CA THR A 29 1.82 6.59 3.56
C THR A 29 1.68 5.37 2.68
N PHE A 30 1.05 5.58 1.52
CA PHE A 30 0.85 4.53 0.52
C PHE A 30 1.53 4.91 -0.78
N GLU A 31 2.01 3.89 -1.48
CA GLU A 31 2.51 3.97 -2.84
C GLU A 31 1.95 2.81 -3.63
N LYS A 32 1.75 2.96 -4.95
CA LYS A 32 1.43 1.82 -5.80
C LYS A 32 2.63 0.92 -5.92
N ASP A 33 2.43 -0.38 -5.89
CA ASP A 33 3.50 -1.33 -6.15
C ASP A 33 3.71 -1.46 -7.67
N GLU A 34 4.43 -0.49 -8.24
CA GLU A 34 4.68 -0.40 -9.68
C GLU A 34 5.43 -1.63 -10.23
N ASP A 35 6.28 -2.26 -9.41
CA ASP A 35 6.98 -3.48 -9.79
C ASP A 35 6.00 -4.65 -9.97
N VAL A 36 5.07 -4.83 -9.02
CA VAL A 36 4.03 -5.87 -9.13
C VAL A 36 3.04 -5.53 -10.24
N LEU A 37 2.63 -4.26 -10.38
CA LEU A 37 1.74 -3.81 -11.45
C LEU A 37 2.34 -4.07 -12.83
N LYS A 38 3.63 -3.80 -13.01
CA LYS A 38 4.33 -4.09 -14.27
C LYS A 38 4.27 -5.58 -14.61
N VAL A 39 4.55 -6.46 -13.65
CA VAL A 39 4.45 -7.91 -13.85
C VAL A 39 3.02 -8.33 -14.18
N LEU A 40 2.00 -7.77 -13.52
CA LEU A 40 0.60 -8.04 -13.84
C LEU A 40 0.25 -7.65 -15.28
N PHE A 41 0.72 -6.50 -15.75
CA PHE A 41 0.52 -6.06 -17.14
C PHE A 41 1.28 -6.91 -18.15
N GLU A 42 2.47 -7.42 -17.82
CA GLU A 42 3.22 -8.34 -18.68
C GLU A 42 2.54 -9.71 -18.81
N LEU A 43 1.88 -10.17 -17.75
CA LEU A 43 1.16 -11.46 -17.74
C LEU A 43 -0.24 -11.36 -18.35
N LYS A 44 -0.91 -10.21 -18.20
CA LYS A 44 -2.28 -9.97 -18.67
C LYS A 44 -2.40 -8.58 -19.27
N ASP A 45 -2.06 -8.48 -20.56
CA ASP A 45 -2.11 -7.21 -21.29
C ASP A 45 -3.52 -6.59 -21.34
N GLU A 46 -4.56 -7.44 -21.30
CA GLU A 46 -5.97 -7.06 -21.23
C GLU A 46 -6.30 -6.15 -20.03
N LEU A 47 -5.54 -6.23 -18.93
CA LEU A 47 -5.74 -5.35 -17.76
C LEU A 47 -5.51 -3.87 -18.08
N ARG A 48 -4.76 -3.56 -19.14
CA ARG A 48 -4.55 -2.18 -19.58
C ARG A 48 -5.81 -1.56 -20.18
N GLU A 49 -6.67 -2.37 -20.77
CA GLU A 49 -7.92 -1.94 -21.39
C GLU A 49 -9.14 -2.18 -20.49
N ASP A 50 -8.95 -2.87 -19.36
CA ASP A 50 -9.99 -3.10 -18.36
C ASP A 50 -10.37 -1.78 -17.66
N THR A 51 -11.53 -1.25 -18.02
CA THR A 51 -12.08 -0.01 -17.46
C THR A 51 -12.22 -0.06 -15.93
N LEU A 52 -12.60 -1.20 -15.35
CA LEU A 52 -12.73 -1.33 -13.90
C LEU A 52 -11.36 -1.25 -13.23
N PHE A 53 -10.35 -1.92 -13.82
CA PHE A 53 -8.98 -1.86 -13.33
C PHE A 53 -8.42 -0.43 -13.39
N GLN A 54 -8.66 0.29 -14.49
CA GLN A 54 -8.22 1.69 -14.64
C GLN A 54 -8.86 2.62 -13.59
N VAL A 55 -10.18 2.49 -13.35
CA VAL A 55 -10.87 3.25 -12.30
C VAL A 55 -10.29 2.93 -10.92
N ASN A 56 -10.03 1.66 -10.63
CA ASN A 56 -9.45 1.23 -9.37
C ASN A 56 -8.02 1.75 -9.18
N LEU A 57 -7.22 1.81 -10.25
CA LEU A 57 -5.88 2.38 -10.27
C LEU A 57 -5.88 3.89 -9.99
N GLU A 58 -6.86 4.61 -10.56
CA GLU A 58 -7.06 6.03 -10.29
C GLU A 58 -7.47 6.28 -8.83
N GLN A 59 -8.43 5.50 -8.31
CA GLN A 59 -8.84 5.59 -6.91
C GLN A 59 -7.69 5.29 -5.94
N ALA A 60 -6.89 4.26 -6.23
CA ALA A 60 -5.70 3.94 -5.45
C ALA A 60 -4.67 5.09 -5.44
N SER A 61 -4.57 5.84 -6.54
CA SER A 61 -3.68 7.00 -6.65
C SER A 61 -4.06 8.12 -5.68
N ASN A 62 -5.35 8.31 -5.40
CA ASN A 62 -5.82 9.30 -4.41
C ASN A 62 -5.38 8.93 -2.99
N ILE A 63 -5.40 7.64 -2.65
CA ILE A 63 -4.95 7.14 -1.34
C ILE A 63 -3.45 7.39 -1.16
N CYS A 64 -2.66 7.22 -2.23
CA CYS A 64 -1.21 7.44 -2.22
C CYS A 64 -0.80 8.91 -1.99
N MET A 65 -1.71 9.86 -2.21
CA MET A 65 -1.43 11.29 -1.97
C MET A 65 -1.70 11.73 -0.53
N THR A 66 -2.21 10.84 0.32
CA THR A 66 -2.62 11.17 1.70
C THR A 66 -1.66 10.57 2.71
N GLN A 67 -1.34 11.35 3.74
CA GLN A 67 -0.60 10.88 4.92
C GLN A 67 -1.58 10.66 6.07
N TYR A 68 -1.49 9.53 6.74
CA TYR A 68 -2.39 9.16 7.84
C TYR A 68 -1.61 9.13 9.15
N PRO A 69 -1.94 9.99 10.13
CA PRO A 69 -1.22 10.03 11.40
C PRO A 69 -1.47 8.75 12.19
N VAL A 70 -0.39 8.18 12.72
CA VAL A 70 -0.39 6.99 13.57
C VAL A 70 0.69 7.10 14.64
N ASP A 71 0.39 6.60 15.84
CA ASP A 71 1.29 6.78 16.99
C ASP A 71 2.52 5.85 16.96
N ASP A 72 2.32 4.60 16.52
CA ASP A 72 3.35 3.56 16.47
C ASP A 72 3.01 2.48 15.42
N LEU A 73 3.88 1.46 15.31
CA LEU A 73 3.71 0.35 14.37
C LEU A 73 2.41 -0.44 14.63
N SER A 74 2.00 -0.60 15.89
CA SER A 74 0.75 -1.26 16.24
C SER A 74 -0.45 -0.43 15.77
N GLY A 75 -0.35 0.89 15.88
CA GLY A 75 -1.31 1.85 15.33
C GLY A 75 -1.40 1.77 13.81
N ALA A 76 -0.28 1.60 13.12
CA ALA A 76 -0.25 1.37 11.67
C ALA A 76 -0.95 0.07 11.28
N ILE A 77 -0.69 -1.04 11.99
CA ILE A 77 -1.37 -2.33 11.75
C ILE A 77 -2.88 -2.18 11.99
N LEU A 78 -3.28 -1.62 13.14
CA LEU A 78 -4.69 -1.40 13.47
C LEU A 78 -5.41 -0.52 12.43
N PHE A 79 -4.72 0.50 11.91
CA PHE A 79 -5.24 1.34 10.83
C PHE A 79 -5.49 0.52 9.55
N LEU A 80 -4.53 -0.31 9.13
CA LEU A 80 -4.70 -1.19 7.97
C LEU A 80 -5.83 -2.21 8.19
N THR A 81 -5.95 -2.77 9.39
CA THR A 81 -7.06 -3.67 9.74
C THR A 81 -8.43 -2.99 9.63
N LYS A 82 -8.53 -1.73 10.07
CA LYS A 82 -9.76 -0.92 9.92
C LYS A 82 -10.09 -0.60 8.46
N LEU A 83 -9.08 -0.55 7.59
CA LEU A 83 -9.28 -0.42 6.14
C LEU A 83 -9.74 -1.73 5.49
N GLY A 84 -9.73 -2.84 6.21
CA GLY A 84 -10.14 -4.16 5.72
C GLY A 84 -9.00 -5.05 5.25
N VAL A 85 -7.74 -4.69 5.54
CA VAL A 85 -6.58 -5.56 5.30
C VAL A 85 -6.48 -6.56 6.46
N ASP A 86 -6.30 -7.85 6.18
CA ASP A 86 -6.07 -8.82 7.25
C ASP A 86 -4.71 -8.55 7.92
N GLU A 87 -4.65 -8.58 9.25
CA GLU A 87 -3.40 -8.42 9.99
C GLU A 87 -2.39 -9.52 9.60
N ALA A 88 -2.87 -10.73 9.29
CA ALA A 88 -2.02 -11.83 8.84
C ALA A 88 -1.33 -11.58 7.49
N ASP A 89 -1.88 -10.67 6.68
CA ASP A 89 -1.36 -10.33 5.35
C ASP A 89 -0.38 -9.14 5.39
N VAL A 90 -0.17 -8.52 6.56
CA VAL A 90 0.71 -7.35 6.73
C VAL A 90 2.03 -7.75 7.39
N GLU A 91 3.08 -7.85 6.58
CA GLU A 91 4.45 -8.07 7.07
C GLU A 91 5.28 -6.78 6.93
N PHE A 92 5.42 -6.02 8.03
CA PHE A 92 6.31 -4.85 8.05
C PHE A 92 7.78 -5.25 8.18
N LYS A 93 8.59 -4.82 7.21
CA LYS A 93 10.05 -4.98 7.18
C LYS A 93 10.70 -3.64 7.47
N GLN A 94 11.67 -3.62 8.40
CA GLN A 94 12.46 -2.43 8.68
C GLN A 94 13.41 -2.15 7.52
N MET A 95 13.37 -0.92 7.01
CA MET A 95 14.23 -0.44 5.94
C MET A 95 15.49 0.20 6.54
N LEU A 96 16.66 -0.29 6.14
CA LEU A 96 17.93 0.35 6.45
C LEU A 96 18.17 1.48 5.45
N ILE A 97 18.00 2.71 5.90
CA ILE A 97 18.28 3.91 5.11
C ILE A 97 19.66 4.42 5.51
N HIS A 98 20.60 4.43 4.57
CA HIS A 98 21.97 4.92 4.75
C HIS A 98 22.06 6.42 4.48
#